data_AF-A0A2G9MAW2-F1
#
_entry.id   AF-A0A2G9MAW2-F1
#
_cell.length_a   1.000
_cell.length_b   1.000
_cell.length_c   1.000
_cell.angle_alpha   90.00
_cell.angle_beta   90.00
_cell.angle_gamma   90.00
#
_symmetry.space_group_name_H-M   'P 1'
#
loop_
_entity.id
_entity.type
_entity.pdbx_description
1 polymer ?
#
loop_
_entity_poly.entity_id
_entity_poly.type
_entity_poly.pdbx_seq_one_letter_code
_entity_poly.pdbx_strand_id
1 'polypeptide(L)'
;MVQAMIQISEETNRVLNIVKAKAGLKDKSEAINYVVSKYEENLLEPELRPEYIKKIQNIERKGKFSKYKNLADLRREIEHA
;
A
#
# COMPACT_ATOMS: atom_id res chain seq x y z
N MET A 1 -15.76 1.40 -15.22
CA MET A 1 -14.62 2.14 -15.79
C MET A 1 -14.90 3.62 -15.65
N VAL A 2 -13.93 4.39 -15.18
CA VAL A 2 -14.01 5.86 -15.09
C VAL A 2 -13.22 6.43 -16.27
N GLN A 3 -13.74 7.48 -16.90
CA GLN A 3 -13.04 8.20 -17.97
C GLN A 3 -12.54 9.53 -17.44
N ALA A 4 -11.28 9.85 -17.74
CA ALA A 4 -10.66 11.12 -17.40
C ALA A 4 -9.85 11.63 -18.59
N MET A 5 -9.97 12.93 -18.87
CA MET A 5 -9.10 13.62 -19.82
C MET A 5 -7.95 14.25 -19.02
N ILE A 6 -6.72 13.88 -19.37
CA ILE A 6 -5.51 14.38 -18.70
C ILE A 6 -4.55 14.98 -19.73
N GLN A 7 -3.78 15.98 -19.30
CA GLN A 7 -2.65 16.50 -20.06
C GLN A 7 -1.37 15.89 -19.50
N ILE A 8 -0.53 15.35 -20.39
CA ILE A 8 0.75 14.74 -20.06
C ILE A 8 1.84 15.29 -20.97
N SER A 9 3.08 15.26 -20.52
CA SER A 9 4.22 15.66 -21.36
C SER A 9 4.42 14.67 -22.52
N GLU A 10 5.11 15.14 -23.57
CA GLU A 10 5.48 14.29 -24.71
C GLU A 10 6.37 13.11 -24.26
N GLU A 11 7.27 13.36 -23.32
CA GLU A 11 8.12 12.35 -22.70
C GLU A 11 7.28 11.25 -22.01
N THR A 12 6.34 11.64 -21.14
CA THR A 12 5.44 10.69 -20.47
C THR A 12 4.66 9.86 -21.47
N ASN A 13 4.18 10.47 -22.56
CA ASN A 13 3.48 9.77 -23.63
C ASN A 13 4.37 8.73 -24.34
N ARG A 14 5.66 9.05 -24.57
CA ARG A 14 6.63 8.10 -25.15
C ARG A 14 6.91 6.94 -24.20
N VAL A 15 7.10 7.22 -22.90
CA VAL A 15 7.30 6.18 -21.87
C VAL A 15 6.10 5.24 -21.80
N LEU A 16 4.87 5.77 -21.77
CA LEU A 16 3.66 4.96 -21.75
C LEU A 16 3.54 4.04 -22.98
N ASN A 17 3.97 4.50 -24.16
CA ASN A 17 3.99 3.64 -25.35
C ASN A 17 4.97 2.47 -25.21
N ILE A 18 6.15 2.71 -24.63
CA ILE A 18 7.16 1.67 -24.37
C ILE A 18 6.62 0.65 -23.36
N VAL A 19 6.04 1.13 -22.25
CA VAL A 19 5.43 0.28 -21.22
C VAL A 19 4.32 -0.57 -21.83
N LYS A 20 3.41 0.05 -22.60
CA LYS A 20 2.33 -0.64 -23.30
C LYS A 20 2.85 -1.79 -24.16
N ALA A 21 3.85 -1.52 -25.00
CA ALA A 21 4.44 -2.51 -25.88
C ALA A 21 5.13 -3.64 -25.11
N LYS A 22 5.92 -3.31 -24.08
CA LYS A 22 6.68 -4.27 -23.27
C LYS A 22 5.77 -5.22 -22.48
N ALA A 23 4.66 -4.71 -21.95
CA ALA A 23 3.70 -5.48 -21.17
C ALA A 23 2.58 -6.10 -22.02
N GLY A 24 2.58 -5.92 -23.35
CA GLY A 24 1.57 -6.48 -24.25
C GLY A 24 0.16 -5.90 -24.05
N LEU A 25 0.07 -4.64 -23.59
CA LEU A 25 -1.18 -3.98 -23.24
C LEU A 25 -1.89 -3.42 -24.48
N LYS A 26 -3.22 -3.39 -24.45
CA LYS A 26 -4.06 -3.01 -25.58
C LYS A 26 -4.01 -1.51 -25.86
N ASP A 27 -4.11 -0.70 -24.81
CA ASP A 27 -4.22 0.75 -24.93
C ASP A 27 -3.41 1.51 -23.86
N LYS A 28 -3.40 2.84 -23.97
CA LYS A 28 -2.66 3.69 -23.04
C LYS A 28 -3.32 3.76 -21.65
N SER A 29 -4.61 3.50 -21.55
CA SER A 29 -5.31 3.48 -20.27
C SER A 29 -4.86 2.29 -19.45
N GLU A 30 -4.74 1.11 -20.07
CA GLU A 30 -4.14 -0.07 -19.44
C GLU A 30 -2.69 0.19 -19.02
N ALA A 31 -1.89 0.88 -19.85
CA ALA A 31 -0.52 1.23 -19.51
C ALA A 31 -0.44 2.18 -18.30
N ILE A 32 -1.33 3.17 -18.20
CA ILE A 32 -1.43 4.05 -17.03
C ILE A 32 -1.78 3.23 -15.78
N ASN A 33 -2.81 2.38 -15.86
CA ASN A 33 -3.21 1.53 -14.73
C ASN A 33 -2.07 0.60 -14.27
N TYR A 34 -1.32 0.02 -15.21
CA TYR A 34 -0.16 -0.82 -14.91
C TYR A 34 0.96 -0.05 -14.21
N VAL A 35 1.28 1.17 -14.66
CA VAL A 35 2.29 2.01 -14.00
C VAL A 35 1.83 2.40 -12.60
N VAL A 36 0.55 2.77 -12.44
CA VAL A 36 -0.02 3.14 -11.14
C VAL A 36 0.00 1.95 -10.17
N SER A 37 -0.33 0.74 -10.60
CA SER A 37 -0.26 -0.44 -9.71
C SER A 37 1.17 -0.75 -9.29
N LYS A 38 2.15 -0.59 -10.20
CA LYS A 38 3.56 -0.70 -9.85
C LYS A 38 4.04 0.42 -8.94
N TYR A 39 3.47 1.60 -9.05
CA TYR A 39 3.76 2.70 -8.13
C TYR A 39 3.12 2.45 -6.75
N GLU A 40 1.90 1.92 -6.71
CA GLU A 40 1.23 1.48 -5.48
C GLU A 40 2.06 0.45 -4.73
N GLU A 41 2.57 -0.59 -5.40
CA GLU A 41 3.47 -1.59 -4.78
C GLU A 41 4.72 -0.97 -4.11
N ASN A 42 5.18 0.20 -4.60
CA ASN A 42 6.42 0.84 -4.14
C ASN A 42 6.18 2.02 -3.18
N LEU A 43 5.07 2.76 -3.31
CA LEU A 43 4.77 3.97 -2.55
C LEU A 43 3.75 3.71 -1.44
N LEU A 44 2.71 2.94 -1.73
CA LEU A 44 1.69 2.63 -0.74
C LEU A 44 2.21 1.40 0.01
N GLU A 45 2.40 1.52 1.33
CA GLU A 45 2.46 0.31 2.15
C GLU A 45 1.24 -0.52 1.77
N PRO A 46 1.40 -1.81 1.38
CA PRO A 46 0.27 -2.64 0.99
C PRO A 46 -0.78 -2.48 2.07
N GLU A 47 -2.02 -2.16 1.69
CA GLU A 47 -3.12 -1.92 2.63
C GLU A 47 -2.97 -2.88 3.81
N LEU A 48 -3.07 -2.37 5.05
CA LEU A 48 -2.90 -3.19 6.26
C LEU A 48 -3.61 -4.52 6.04
N ARG A 49 -2.82 -5.60 5.92
CA ARG A 49 -3.36 -6.87 5.44
C ARG A 49 -4.62 -7.20 6.25
N PRO A 50 -5.73 -7.63 5.65
CA PRO A 50 -7.00 -7.75 6.35
C PRO A 50 -6.94 -8.56 7.65
N GLU A 51 -6.00 -9.52 7.76
CA GLU A 51 -5.73 -10.23 9.02
C GLU A 51 -5.21 -9.33 10.16
N TYR A 52 -4.36 -8.34 9.87
CA TYR A 52 -3.85 -7.40 10.86
C TYR A 52 -4.93 -6.41 11.30
N ILE A 53 -5.78 -5.94 10.39
CA ILE A 53 -6.95 -5.11 10.75
C ILE A 53 -7.87 -5.86 11.71
N LYS A 54 -8.20 -7.12 11.40
CA LYS A 54 -9.02 -7.97 12.28
C LYS A 54 -8.33 -8.22 13.63
N LYS A 55 -7.02 -8.43 13.64
CA LYS A 55 -6.24 -8.61 14.88
C LYS A 55 -6.30 -7.36 15.75
N ILE A 56 -6.08 -6.17 15.20
CA ILE A 56 -6.14 -4.90 15.93
C ILE A 56 -7.55 -4.66 16.47
N GLN A 57 -8.59 -4.81 15.64
CA GLN A 57 -9.99 -4.66 16.08
C GLN A 57 -10.36 -5.64 17.20
N ASN A 58 -9.82 -6.87 17.18
CA ASN A 58 -10.01 -7.83 18.27
C ASN A 58 -9.27 -7.41 19.54
N ILE A 59 -8.07 -6.86 19.44
CA ILE A 59 -7.30 -6.32 20.57
C ILE A 59 -8.02 -5.09 21.16
N GLU A 60 -8.55 -4.18 20.34
CA GLU A 60 -9.34 -3.04 20.81
C GLU A 60 -10.60 -3.46 21.56
N ARG A 61 -11.33 -4.45 21.06
CA ARG A 61 -12.60 -4.89 21.64
C ARG A 61 -12.44 -5.81 22.85
N LYS A 62 -11.42 -6.66 22.86
CA LYS A 62 -11.28 -7.79 23.81
C LYS A 62 -9.90 -7.88 24.47
N GLY A 63 -8.96 -7.05 24.05
CA GLY A 63 -7.61 -7.05 24.59
C GLY A 63 -7.60 -6.58 26.04
N LYS A 64 -6.75 -7.22 26.84
CA LYS A 64 -6.39 -6.71 28.15
C LYS A 64 -5.20 -5.77 27.96
N PHE A 65 -5.46 -4.48 28.10
CA PHE A 65 -4.41 -3.45 28.02
C PHE A 65 -3.72 -3.32 29.37
N SER A 66 -2.42 -3.55 29.39
CA SER A 66 -1.57 -3.27 30.54
C SER A 66 -1.09 -1.81 30.47
N LYS A 67 -1.23 -1.09 31.58
CA LYS A 67 -0.70 0.27 31.70
C LYS A 67 0.68 0.21 32.33
N TYR A 68 1.66 0.80 31.66
CA TYR A 68 3.03 0.93 32.17
C TYR A 68 3.33 2.38 32.50
N LYS A 69 4.03 2.61 33.61
CA LYS A 69 4.41 3.97 34.03
C LYS A 69 5.61 4.49 33.26
N ASN A 70 6.48 3.60 32.80
CA ASN A 70 7.68 3.94 32.04
C ASN A 70 8.07 2.78 31.09
N LEU A 71 8.98 3.06 30.17
CA LEU A 71 9.45 2.10 29.17
C LEU A 71 10.24 0.94 29.79
N ALA A 72 10.90 1.14 30.93
CA ALA A 72 11.66 0.10 31.61
C ALA A 72 10.75 -0.99 32.21
N ASP A 73 9.56 -0.61 32.71
CA ASP A 73 8.55 -1.55 33.18
C ASP A 73 8.05 -2.44 32.03
N LEU A 74 7.80 -1.84 30.86
CA LEU A 74 7.38 -2.57 29.67
C LEU A 74 8.46 -3.55 29.18
N ARG A 75 9.72 -3.09 29.08
CA ARG A 75 10.84 -3.93 28.62
C ARG A 75 11.04 -5.15 29.51
N ARG A 76 10.95 -4.99 30.83
CA ARG A 76 11.08 -6.10 31.77
C ARG A 76 10.04 -7.20 31.57
N GLU A 77 8.82 -6.86 31.17
CA GLU A 77 7.78 -7.87 30.90
C GLU A 77 8.01 -8.59 29.57
N ILE A 78 8.38 -7.86 28.51
CA ILE A 78 8.55 -8.42 27.17
C ILE A 78 9.83 -9.26 27.05
N GLU A 79 10.92 -8.85 27.70
CA GLU A 79 12.22 -9.54 27.62
C GLU A 79 12.31 -10.79 28.52
N HIS A 80 11.35 -10.97 29.44
CA HIS A 80 11.26 -12.13 30.33
C HIS A 80 10.01 -13.00 30.09
N ALA A 81 9.25 -12.75 29.02
CA ALA A 81 8.10 -13.55 28.56
C ALA A 81 8.51 -14.59 27.53
#